data_AF-A0A943EIN8-F1
#
_entry.id   AF-A0A943EIN8-F1
#
_cell.length_a   1.000
_cell.length_b   1.000
_cell.length_c   1.000
_cell.angle_alpha   90.00
_cell.angle_beta   90.00
_cell.angle_gamma   90.00
#
_symmetry.space_group_name_H-M   'P 1'
#
loop_
_entity.id
_entity.type
_entity.pdbx_description
1 polymer ?
#
loop_
_entity_poly.entity_id
_entity_poly.type
_entity_poly.pdbx_seq_one_letter_code
_entity_poly.pdbx_strand_id
1 'polypeptide(L)'
;DLINQANGLNSANYTKATFDGLTKALNEAKAVFDNPTATQVEVDNAKDVLAKAIANLQTVKTPVNKGDTTVSVKTGDESLVGMFAGIALLSVAGYALLRRKED
;
A
#
# COMPACT_ATOMS: atom_id res chain seq x y z
N ASP A 1 -8.88 3.69 -8.91
CA ASP A 1 -8.81 2.51 -9.79
C ASP A 1 -7.50 1.77 -9.52
N LEU A 2 -7.57 0.51 -9.06
CA LEU A 2 -6.38 -0.25 -8.66
C LEU A 2 -5.56 -0.73 -9.87
N ILE A 3 -6.20 -0.97 -11.01
CA ILE A 3 -5.54 -1.43 -12.25
C ILE A 3 -4.60 -0.33 -12.76
N ASN A 4 -5.08 0.92 -12.82
CA ASN A 4 -4.26 2.07 -13.20
C ASN A 4 -3.12 2.32 -12.21
N GLN A 5 -3.37 2.17 -10.90
CA GLN A 5 -2.32 2.30 -9.89
C GLN A 5 -1.22 1.26 -10.11
N ALA A 6 -1.59 -0.01 -10.30
CA ALA A 6 -0.65 -1.10 -10.51
C ALA A 6 0.14 -0.97 -11.84
N ASN A 7 -0.50 -0.49 -12.92
CA ASN A 7 0.18 -0.20 -14.18
C ASN A 7 1.18 0.96 -14.10
N GLY A 8 0.95 1.92 -13.19
CA GLY A 8 1.86 3.05 -12.96
C GLY A 8 3.11 2.69 -12.14
N LEU A 9 3.20 1.47 -11.60
CA LEU A 9 4.33 1.05 -10.79
C LEU A 9 5.53 0.65 -11.66
N ASN A 10 6.71 1.16 -11.31
CA ASN A 10 7.95 0.79 -11.97
C ASN A 10 8.49 -0.51 -11.37
N SER A 11 8.52 -1.59 -12.16
CA SER A 11 9.04 -2.90 -11.76
C SER A 11 10.48 -2.86 -11.23
N ALA A 12 11.31 -1.91 -11.71
CA ALA A 12 12.67 -1.74 -11.25
C ALA A 12 12.78 -1.32 -9.78
N ASN A 13 11.72 -0.75 -9.20
CA ASN A 13 11.68 -0.35 -7.80
C ASN A 13 11.28 -1.49 -6.85
N TYR A 14 10.87 -2.65 -7.36
CA TYR A 14 10.29 -3.74 -6.57
C TYR A 14 10.96 -5.08 -6.82
N THR A 15 10.97 -5.94 -5.79
CA THR A 15 11.53 -7.28 -5.91
C THR A 15 10.74 -8.07 -6.93
N LYS A 16 11.44 -8.85 -7.76
CA LYS A 16 10.81 -9.65 -8.81
C LYS A 16 9.70 -10.55 -8.24
N ALA A 17 9.93 -11.16 -7.08
CA ALA A 17 8.95 -12.04 -6.45
C ALA A 17 7.61 -11.34 -6.15
N THR A 18 7.65 -10.13 -5.59
CA THR A 18 6.42 -9.39 -5.24
C THR A 18 5.78 -8.74 -6.46
N PHE A 19 6.59 -8.30 -7.42
CA PHE A 19 6.10 -7.72 -8.67
C PHE A 19 5.49 -8.76 -9.62
N ASP A 20 6.01 -10.00 -9.65
CA ASP A 20 5.37 -11.12 -10.35
C ASP A 20 3.98 -11.41 -9.75
N GLY A 21 3.86 -11.37 -8.42
CA GLY A 21 2.59 -11.51 -7.72
C GLY A 21 1.57 -10.41 -8.09
N LEU A 22 2.02 -9.15 -8.13
CA LEU A 22 1.22 -8.03 -8.63
C LEU A 22 0.77 -8.24 -10.08
N THR A 23 1.69 -8.66 -10.95
CA THR A 23 1.39 -8.87 -12.38
C THR A 23 0.32 -9.94 -12.57
N LYS A 24 0.38 -11.03 -11.78
CA LYS A 24 -0.66 -12.07 -11.79
C LYS A 24 -2.02 -11.50 -11.35
N ALA A 25 -2.05 -10.78 -10.23
CA ALA A 25 -3.28 -10.15 -9.73
C ALA A 25 -3.87 -9.13 -10.70
N LEU A 26 -3.02 -8.36 -11.40
CA LEU A 26 -3.45 -7.39 -12.40
C LEU A 26 -4.08 -8.08 -13.61
N ASN A 27 -3.52 -9.19 -14.08
CA ASN A 27 -4.12 -9.97 -15.17
C ASN A 27 -5.48 -10.53 -14.78
N GLU A 28 -5.64 -11.05 -13.56
CA GLU A 28 -6.94 -11.52 -13.04
C GLU A 28 -7.95 -10.37 -12.98
N ALA A 29 -7.56 -9.22 -12.44
CA ALA A 29 -8.40 -8.03 -12.39
C ALA A 29 -8.83 -7.54 -13.78
N LYS A 30 -7.91 -7.54 -14.76
CA LYS A 30 -8.23 -7.21 -16.14
C LYS A 30 -9.19 -8.21 -16.79
N ALA A 31 -8.97 -9.51 -16.57
CA ALA A 31 -9.85 -10.55 -17.11
C ALA A 31 -11.29 -10.42 -16.59
N VAL A 32 -11.45 -10.09 -15.31
CA VAL A 32 -12.77 -9.85 -14.71
C VAL A 32 -13.36 -8.53 -15.20
N PHE A 33 -12.55 -7.48 -15.33
CA PHE A 33 -13.00 -6.16 -15.83
C PHE A 33 -13.46 -6.21 -17.29
N ASP A 34 -12.76 -6.97 -18.14
CA ASP A 34 -13.08 -7.15 -19.55
C ASP A 34 -14.21 -8.18 -19.77
N ASN A 35 -14.64 -8.90 -18.73
CA ASN A 35 -15.73 -9.87 -18.81
C ASN A 35 -17.11 -9.20 -18.61
N PRO A 36 -17.95 -9.11 -19.66
CA PRO A 36 -19.25 -8.46 -19.59
C PRO A 36 -20.28 -9.22 -18.73
N THR A 37 -20.02 -10.49 -18.40
CA THR A 37 -20.87 -11.31 -17.54
C THR A 37 -20.25 -11.52 -16.16
N ALA A 38 -19.18 -10.79 -15.81
CA ALA A 38 -18.58 -10.87 -14.49
C ALA A 38 -19.60 -10.54 -13.41
N THR A 39 -19.65 -11.37 -12.40
CA THR A 39 -20.46 -11.12 -11.22
C THR A 39 -19.79 -10.08 -10.33
N GLN A 40 -20.59 -9.37 -9.53
CA GLN A 40 -20.08 -8.42 -8.55
C GLN A 40 -19.07 -9.07 -7.58
N VAL A 41 -19.31 -10.34 -7.22
CA VAL A 41 -18.43 -11.13 -6.37
C VAL A 41 -17.07 -11.36 -7.02
N GLU A 42 -17.02 -11.66 -8.32
CA GLU A 42 -15.76 -11.81 -9.06
C GLU A 42 -15.01 -10.48 -9.13
N VAL A 43 -15.72 -9.38 -9.39
CA VAL A 43 -15.13 -8.03 -9.42
C VAL A 43 -14.53 -7.67 -8.04
N ASP A 44 -15.26 -7.93 -6.96
CA ASP A 44 -14.80 -7.63 -5.61
C ASP A 44 -13.62 -8.52 -5.19
N ASN A 45 -13.65 -9.81 -5.54
CA ASN A 45 -12.53 -10.72 -5.31
C ASN A 45 -11.28 -10.26 -6.07
N ALA A 46 -11.41 -9.92 -7.36
CA ALA A 46 -10.28 -9.46 -8.15
C ALA A 46 -9.71 -8.13 -7.63
N LYS A 47 -10.58 -7.24 -7.13
CA LYS A 47 -10.20 -5.99 -6.47
C LYS A 47 -9.42 -6.27 -5.17
N ASP A 48 -9.88 -7.19 -4.33
CA ASP A 48 -9.19 -7.58 -3.09
C ASP A 48 -7.83 -8.22 -3.36
N VAL A 49 -7.76 -9.14 -4.33
CA VAL A 49 -6.50 -9.80 -4.75
C VAL A 49 -5.50 -8.76 -5.26
N LEU A 50 -5.94 -7.82 -6.10
CA LEU A 50 -5.08 -6.75 -6.60
C LEU A 50 -4.63 -5.80 -5.48
N ALA A 51 -5.52 -5.41 -4.57
CA ALA A 51 -5.19 -4.57 -3.42
C ALA A 51 -4.14 -5.24 -2.51
N LYS A 52 -4.32 -6.53 -2.20
CA LYS A 52 -3.36 -7.32 -1.43
C LYS A 52 -2.03 -7.43 -2.15
N ALA A 53 -2.01 -7.62 -3.46
CA ALA A 53 -0.77 -7.72 -4.21
C ALA A 53 0.01 -6.40 -4.18
N ILE A 54 -0.66 -5.26 -4.32
CA ILE A 54 -0.06 -3.93 -4.17
C ILE A 54 0.49 -3.73 -2.75
N ALA A 55 -0.27 -4.11 -1.72
CA ALA A 55 0.16 -3.99 -0.32
C ALA A 55 1.36 -4.89 0.03
N ASN A 56 1.53 -6.01 -0.68
CA ASN A 56 2.64 -6.96 -0.49
C ASN A 56 3.89 -6.61 -1.32
N LEU A 57 3.87 -5.54 -2.12
CA LEU A 57 5.03 -5.11 -2.88
C LEU A 57 6.20 -4.77 -1.97
N GLN A 58 7.34 -5.39 -2.23
CA GLN A 58 8.58 -5.10 -1.53
C GLN A 58 9.49 -4.35 -2.48
N THR A 59 9.99 -3.19 -2.03
CA THR A 59 10.94 -2.43 -2.85
C THR A 59 12.26 -3.19 -2.98
N VAL A 60 12.90 -3.16 -4.14
CA VAL A 60 14.31 -3.56 -4.21
C VAL A 60 15.09 -2.64 -3.28
N LYS A 61 15.72 -3.21 -2.27
CA LYS A 61 16.78 -2.51 -1.56
C LYS A 61 17.98 -2.50 -2.49
N THR A 62 18.01 -1.54 -3.42
CA THR A 62 19.31 -1.10 -3.91
C THR A 62 20.10 -0.65 -2.68
N PRO A 63 21.39 -0.98 -2.54
CA PRO A 63 22.28 -0.24 -1.66
C PRO A 63 22.40 1.16 -2.27
N VAL A 64 21.33 1.95 -2.20
CA VAL A 64 21.43 3.39 -2.30
C VAL A 64 22.30 3.74 -1.11
N ASN A 65 23.39 4.47 -1.35
CA ASN A 65 24.03 5.28 -0.34
C ASN A 65 22.94 6.12 0.33
N LYS A 66 22.30 5.57 1.36
CA LYS A 66 21.41 6.29 2.26
C LYS A 66 22.33 6.96 3.27
N GLY A 67 23.05 7.98 2.79
CA GLY A 67 23.38 9.11 3.63
C GLY A 67 22.08 9.89 3.88
N ASP A 68 21.15 9.29 4.61
CA ASP A 68 20.15 10.02 5.39
C ASP A 68 19.60 9.09 6.49
N THR A 69 20.39 9.12 7.56
CA THR A 69 20.14 8.91 8.97
C THR A 69 18.69 8.72 9.42
N THR A 70 18.39 7.51 9.92
CA THR A 70 17.73 7.35 11.22
C THR A 70 18.38 6.18 11.97
N VAL A 71 19.70 6.27 12.09
CA VAL A 71 20.39 5.63 13.20
C VAL A 71 19.97 6.40 14.44
N SER A 72 19.40 5.69 15.39
CA SER A 72 19.17 6.12 16.77
C SER A 72 20.38 6.87 17.31
N VAL A 73 20.31 8.20 17.36
CA VAL A 73 21.26 9.02 18.09
C VAL A 73 20.59 9.48 19.39
N LYS A 74 21.17 8.99 20.48
CA LYS A 74 20.84 9.34 21.86
C LYS A 74 21.54 10.68 22.16
N THR A 75 20.77 11.75 22.26
CA THR A 75 21.23 13.09 22.65
C THR A 75 20.40 13.48 23.87
N GLY A 76 20.84 13.55 25.14
CA GLY A 76 22.12 13.40 25.84
C GLY A 76 22.00 14.18 27.19
N ASP A 77 22.83 14.07 28.23
CA ASP A 77 24.16 13.45 28.37
C ASP A 77 24.84 13.24 27.01
N GLU A 78 25.05 14.28 26.18
CA GLU A 78 24.73 15.71 26.32
C GLU A 78 23.55 16.18 25.41
N SER A 79 22.56 16.87 26.00
CA SER A 79 21.42 17.66 25.46
C SER A 79 20.38 17.10 24.44
N LEU A 80 19.22 16.64 24.93
CA LEU A 80 17.90 17.21 24.57
C LEU A 80 17.34 17.10 23.11
N VAL A 81 17.49 16.01 22.37
CA VAL A 81 16.71 15.77 21.12
C VAL A 81 16.40 14.28 20.94
N GLY A 82 15.18 13.86 21.26
CA GLY A 82 14.77 12.46 21.01
C GLY A 82 13.36 12.09 21.49
N MET A 83 12.68 12.98 22.20
CA MET A 83 11.25 12.88 22.45
C MET A 83 10.49 13.70 21.40
N PHE A 84 9.64 13.02 20.62
CA PHE A 84 8.30 13.49 20.20
C PHE A 84 8.01 14.30 18.92
N ALA A 85 8.94 14.61 18.01
CA ALA A 85 8.57 15.50 16.89
C ALA A 85 8.50 14.80 15.51
N GLY A 86 7.30 14.31 15.16
CA GLY A 86 6.83 14.18 13.77
C GLY A 86 6.68 12.74 13.26
N ILE A 87 5.51 12.21 12.87
CA ILE A 87 4.22 12.82 12.55
C ILE A 87 3.14 11.77 12.86
N ALA A 88 2.24 12.13 13.78
CA ALA A 88 0.86 11.69 13.71
C ALA A 88 0.20 12.44 12.56
N LEU A 89 -0.33 11.75 11.54
CA LEU A 89 -1.48 12.15 10.71
C LEU A 89 -1.77 11.05 9.68
N LEU A 90 -2.65 10.11 10.04
CA LEU A 90 -3.67 9.55 9.15
C LEU A 90 -4.75 8.90 10.03
N SER A 91 -5.66 9.75 10.48
CA SER A 91 -6.91 9.39 11.15
C SER A 91 -7.81 8.59 10.21
N VAL A 92 -8.25 7.42 10.64
CA VAL A 92 -9.58 6.87 10.29
C VAL A 92 -10.30 6.49 11.58
N ALA A 93 -10.59 7.50 12.40
CA ALA A 93 -11.78 7.48 13.25
C ALA A 93 -12.92 8.04 12.40
N GLY A 94 -13.62 7.16 11.67
CA GLY A 94 -14.63 7.58 10.71
C GLY A 94 -15.66 6.52 10.33
N TYR A 95 -15.89 5.49 11.15
CA TYR A 95 -17.00 4.55 10.91
C TYR A 95 -17.93 4.33 12.12
N ALA A 96 -17.77 5.11 13.19
CA ALA A 96 -18.55 4.92 14.42
C ALA A 96 -19.70 5.92 14.63
N LEU A 97 -19.97 6.89 13.73
CA LEU A 97 -20.90 7.97 14.09
C LEU A 97 -21.62 8.65 12.94
N LEU A 98 -22.47 7.95 12.17
CA LEU A 98 -23.62 8.62 11.54
C LEU A 98 -24.78 7.64 11.26
N ARG A 99 -25.83 7.85 12.06
CA ARG A 99 -27.25 7.50 11.89
C ARG A 99 -27.66 6.04 12.06
N ARG A 100 -27.89 5.74 13.33
CA ARG A 100 -29.16 5.14 13.77
C ARG A 100 -30.31 6.12 13.48
N LYS A 101 -31.41 5.58 12.94
CA LYS A 101 -32.83 5.99 13.07
C LYS A 101 -33.46 6.73 11.88
N GLU A 102 -34.21 5.94 11.09
CA GLU A 102 -35.55 6.22 10.55
C GLU A 102 -36.36 4.99 10.98
N ASP A 103 -37.13 5.01 12.08
CA ASP A 103 -38.55 5.40 12.09
C ASP A 103 -38.86 6.86 12.38
#